data_AF-A0A941FJA7-F1
#
_entry.id   AF-A0A941FJA7-F1
#
_cell.length_a   1.000
_cell.length_b   1.000
_cell.length_c   1.000
_cell.angle_alpha   90.00
_cell.angle_beta   90.00
_cell.angle_gamma   90.00
#
_symmetry.space_group_name_H-M   'P 1'
#
loop_
_entity.id
_entity.type
_entity.pdbx_description
1 polymer ?
#
loop_
_entity_poly.entity_id
_entity_poly.type
_entity_poly.pdbx_seq_one_letter_code
_entity_poly.pdbx_strand_id
1 'polypeptide(L)'
;MMVSVILVLAGNRVTAAGISETTTIQHVYLNDEFVGSVTDETEIENIVADKVEEAQEDYPDFTFDKETQLKFVPEEVFDEDVKEDQAVKGIQDQLNVKAEAYEIDIDNQAVAYVASKEDAEDVLRKSLYYM
;
A
#
# COMPACT_ATOMS: atom_id res chain seq x y z
N MET A 1 -54.44 58.02 -4.29
CA MET A 1 -54.44 56.82 -3.43
C MET A 1 -54.53 55.60 -4.33
N MET A 2 -53.42 54.90 -4.59
CA MET A 2 -53.42 53.61 -5.30
C MET A 2 -52.91 52.56 -4.31
N VAL A 3 -53.76 51.61 -3.97
CA VAL A 3 -53.46 50.51 -3.05
C VAL A 3 -52.67 49.45 -3.82
N SER A 4 -51.45 49.15 -3.37
CA SER A 4 -50.69 48.00 -3.86
C SER A 4 -51.06 46.77 -3.04
N VAL A 5 -51.55 45.72 -3.70
CA VAL A 5 -51.77 44.41 -3.08
C VAL A 5 -50.47 43.61 -3.24
N ILE A 6 -49.79 43.32 -2.15
CA ILE A 6 -48.64 42.42 -2.12
C ILE A 6 -49.18 41.02 -1.81
N LEU A 7 -49.10 40.13 -2.80
CA LEU A 7 -49.41 38.71 -2.61
C LEU A 7 -48.18 38.02 -2.03
N VAL A 8 -48.20 37.74 -0.72
CA VAL A 8 -47.16 36.95 -0.06
C VAL A 8 -47.50 35.47 -0.23
N LEU A 9 -46.85 34.82 -1.19
CA LEU A 9 -46.91 33.37 -1.35
C LEU A 9 -46.00 32.73 -0.29
N ALA A 10 -46.59 32.29 0.82
CA ALA A 10 -45.92 31.42 1.79
C ALA A 10 -45.77 30.01 1.18
N GLY A 11 -44.71 29.83 0.39
CA GLY A 11 -44.35 28.51 -0.13
C GLY A 11 -43.73 27.66 0.98
N ASN A 12 -44.35 26.54 1.31
CA ASN A 12 -43.70 25.51 2.12
C ASN A 12 -42.53 24.95 1.31
N ARG A 13 -41.30 25.16 1.80
CA ARG A 13 -40.11 24.57 1.19
C ARG A 13 -40.02 23.12 1.64
N VAL A 14 -40.18 22.18 0.72
CA VAL A 14 -39.73 20.80 0.92
C VAL A 14 -38.27 20.76 0.49
N THR A 15 -37.37 20.58 1.45
CA THR A 15 -35.97 20.26 1.18
C THR A 15 -35.89 18.74 1.06
N ALA A 16 -35.56 18.23 -0.13
CA ALA A 16 -35.13 16.85 -0.25
C ALA A 16 -33.72 16.78 0.36
N ALA A 17 -33.63 16.45 1.64
CA ALA A 17 -32.38 15.94 2.21
C ALA A 17 -32.24 14.51 1.70
N GLY A 18 -31.72 14.36 0.48
CA GLY A 18 -31.24 13.08 0.00
C GLY A 18 -30.04 12.69 0.84
N ILE A 19 -30.26 11.83 1.82
CA ILE A 19 -29.21 10.99 2.39
C ILE A 19 -28.77 10.07 1.24
N SER A 20 -27.73 10.48 0.53
CA SER A 20 -27.01 9.55 -0.35
C SER A 20 -26.07 8.79 0.57
N GLU A 21 -26.21 7.47 0.63
CA GLU A 21 -25.28 6.64 1.39
C GLU A 21 -23.92 6.71 0.67
N THR A 22 -22.86 6.95 1.43
CA THR A 22 -21.48 6.97 0.94
C THR A 22 -20.73 5.77 1.50
N THR A 23 -19.73 5.32 0.76
CA THR A 23 -18.81 4.26 1.19
C THR A 23 -17.38 4.78 1.08
N THR A 24 -16.52 4.38 2.01
CA THR A 24 -15.09 4.67 1.94
C THR A 24 -14.40 3.55 1.17
N ILE A 25 -13.63 3.92 0.15
CA ILE A 25 -12.74 3.01 -0.57
C ILE A 25 -11.29 3.41 -0.32
N GLN A 26 -10.39 2.45 -0.40
CA GLN A 26 -8.96 2.63 -0.27
C GLN A 26 -8.32 2.48 -1.63
N HIS A 27 -7.75 3.56 -2.17
CA HIS A 27 -6.91 3.49 -3.36
C HIS A 27 -5.56 2.90 -2.98
N VAL A 28 -5.20 1.79 -3.61
CA VAL A 28 -4.01 1.01 -3.32
C VAL A 28 -2.91 1.37 -4.30
N TYR A 29 -1.73 1.68 -3.76
CA TYR A 29 -0.53 1.97 -4.52
C TYR A 29 0.59 1.02 -4.14
N LEU A 30 1.29 0.51 -5.14
CA LEU A 30 2.51 -0.28 -4.99
C LEU A 30 3.68 0.50 -5.58
N ASN A 31 4.69 0.84 -4.78
CA ASN A 31 5.82 1.70 -5.18
C ASN A 31 5.34 3.01 -5.87
N ASP A 32 4.33 3.67 -5.28
CA ASP A 32 3.67 4.88 -5.81
C ASP A 32 2.88 4.70 -7.13
N GLU A 33 2.75 3.47 -7.66
CA GLU A 33 1.90 3.15 -8.81
C GLU A 33 0.53 2.66 -8.36
N PHE A 34 -0.54 3.25 -8.92
CA PHE A 34 -1.91 2.83 -8.63
C PHE A 34 -2.19 1.43 -9.20
N VAL A 35 -2.61 0.50 -8.35
CA VAL A 35 -2.91 -0.89 -8.74
C VAL A 35 -4.41 -1.22 -8.70
N GLY A 36 -5.19 -0.45 -7.95
CA GLY A 36 -6.64 -0.64 -7.82
C GLY A 36 -7.19 -0.05 -6.53
N SER A 37 -8.43 -0.38 -6.21
CA SER A 37 -9.10 0.08 -5.00
C SER A 37 -9.78 -1.08 -4.29
N VAL A 38 -9.89 -1.00 -2.96
CA VAL A 38 -10.55 -2.00 -2.11
C VAL A 38 -11.44 -1.32 -1.07
N THR A 39 -12.50 -1.99 -0.61
CA THR A 39 -13.28 -1.52 0.55
C THR A 39 -12.70 -2.02 1.88
N ASP A 40 -11.93 -3.11 1.83
CA ASP A 40 -11.26 -3.75 2.96
C ASP A 40 -9.82 -4.14 2.58
N GLU A 41 -8.84 -3.78 3.41
CA GLU A 41 -7.41 -4.01 3.16
C GLU A 41 -6.96 -5.44 3.51
N THR A 42 -7.79 -6.21 4.23
CA THR A 42 -7.43 -7.50 4.84
C THR A 42 -6.89 -8.50 3.83
N GLU A 43 -7.49 -8.59 2.64
CA GLU A 43 -7.02 -9.54 1.62
C GLU A 43 -5.62 -9.18 1.11
N ILE A 44 -5.33 -7.89 0.96
CA ILE A 44 -4.03 -7.39 0.55
C ILE A 44 -3.00 -7.62 1.66
N GLU A 45 -3.34 -7.35 2.91
CA GLU A 45 -2.48 -7.61 4.07
C GLU A 45 -2.12 -9.10 4.19
N ASN A 46 -3.06 -10.00 3.93
CA ASN A 46 -2.79 -11.44 3.92
C ASN A 46 -1.82 -11.84 2.80
N ILE A 47 -1.98 -11.31 1.59
CA ILE A 47 -1.06 -11.59 0.47
C ILE A 47 0.36 -11.13 0.79
N VAL A 48 0.51 -9.99 1.47
CA VAL A 48 1.80 -9.50 1.94
C VAL A 48 2.40 -10.45 2.98
N ALA A 49 1.60 -10.85 3.97
CA ALA A 49 2.04 -11.76 5.02
C ALA A 49 2.51 -13.11 4.45
N ASP A 50 1.74 -13.70 3.53
CA ASP A 50 2.05 -14.96 2.88
C ASP A 50 3.36 -14.88 2.09
N LYS A 51 3.56 -13.83 1.30
CA LYS A 51 4.81 -13.62 0.54
C LYS A 51 6.03 -13.42 1.45
N VAL A 52 5.84 -12.76 2.60
CA VAL A 52 6.92 -12.57 3.58
C VAL A 52 7.25 -13.88 4.27
N GLU A 53 6.25 -14.70 4.60
CA GLU A 53 6.44 -16.03 5.18
C GLU A 53 7.20 -16.94 4.20
N GLU A 54 6.77 -16.99 2.93
CA GLU A 54 7.47 -17.74 1.87
C GLU A 54 8.94 -17.30 1.73
N ALA A 55 9.19 -15.99 1.69
CA ALA A 55 10.56 -15.47 1.62
C ALA A 55 11.39 -15.80 2.86
N GLN A 56 10.77 -15.80 4.04
CA GLN A 56 11.42 -16.15 5.30
C GLN A 56 11.78 -17.64 5.37
N GLU A 57 10.96 -18.53 4.80
CA GLU A 57 11.27 -19.95 4.67
C GLU A 57 12.46 -20.20 3.74
N ASP A 58 12.51 -19.50 2.61
CA ASP A 58 13.59 -19.63 1.62
C ASP A 58 14.92 -18.99 2.09
N TYR A 59 14.84 -17.91 2.88
CA TYR A 59 15.99 -17.14 3.35
C TYR A 59 15.89 -16.88 4.87
N PRO A 60 16.09 -17.91 5.70
CA PRO A 60 15.84 -17.85 7.14
C PRO A 60 16.72 -16.85 7.91
N ASP A 61 17.87 -16.51 7.34
CA ASP A 61 18.82 -15.57 7.98
C ASP A 61 18.47 -14.10 7.70
N PHE A 62 17.65 -13.82 6.68
CA PHE A 62 17.27 -12.46 6.30
C PHE A 62 16.00 -12.01 7.03
N THR A 63 15.94 -10.71 7.33
CA THR A 63 14.73 -10.04 7.80
C THR A 63 14.04 -9.38 6.60
N PHE A 64 12.72 -9.49 6.53
CA PHE A 64 11.93 -8.95 5.43
C PHE A 64 11.04 -7.79 5.87
N ASP A 65 10.98 -6.77 5.02
CA ASP A 65 10.13 -5.60 5.19
C ASP A 65 8.73 -5.88 4.63
N LYS A 66 7.72 -5.61 5.46
CA LYS A 66 6.32 -5.92 5.16
C LYS A 66 5.58 -4.75 4.52
N GLU A 67 5.99 -3.50 4.74
CA GLU A 67 5.08 -2.36 4.54
C GLU A 67 5.64 -1.23 3.68
N THR A 68 6.95 -1.16 3.41
CA THR A 68 7.51 0.06 2.78
C THR A 68 7.10 0.31 1.32
N GLN A 69 6.35 -0.60 0.70
CA GLN A 69 5.98 -0.51 -0.71
C GLN A 69 4.49 -0.26 -0.94
N LEU A 70 3.64 -0.49 0.06
CA LEU A 70 2.20 -0.33 -0.07
C LEU A 70 1.73 0.98 0.55
N LYS A 71 0.78 1.61 -0.12
CA LYS A 71 0.12 2.81 0.38
C LYS A 71 -1.36 2.75 0.08
N PHE A 72 -2.15 3.00 1.12
CA PHE A 72 -3.60 3.11 1.05
C PHE A 72 -4.02 4.56 1.19
N VAL A 73 -4.86 5.04 0.29
CA VAL A 73 -5.38 6.41 0.29
C VAL A 73 -6.90 6.37 0.33
N PRO A 74 -7.54 6.77 1.45
CA PRO A 74 -8.99 6.72 1.60
C PRO A 74 -9.69 7.76 0.71
N GLU A 75 -10.82 7.40 0.12
CA GLU A 75 -11.73 8.28 -0.60
C GLU A 75 -13.19 7.92 -0.29
N GLU A 76 -14.01 8.94 -0.04
CA GLU A 76 -15.45 8.76 0.15
C GLU A 76 -16.16 8.87 -1.20
N VAL A 77 -16.85 7.81 -1.61
CA VAL A 77 -17.54 7.69 -2.90
C VAL A 77 -19.03 7.40 -2.72
N PHE A 78 -19.84 7.77 -3.70
CA PHE A 78 -21.27 7.51 -3.73
C PHE A 78 -21.53 6.27 -4.59
N ASP A 79 -22.08 5.19 -4.01
CA ASP A 79 -22.50 3.96 -4.72
C ASP A 79 -21.58 3.57 -5.90
N GLU A 80 -20.34 3.15 -5.60
CA GLU A 80 -19.40 2.64 -6.61
C GLU A 80 -19.24 1.11 -6.54
N ASP A 81 -19.30 0.47 -7.70
CA ASP A 81 -18.85 -0.92 -7.88
C ASP A 81 -17.30 -0.94 -7.84
N VAL A 82 -16.74 -1.21 -6.66
CA VAL A 82 -15.29 -1.35 -6.47
C VAL A 82 -14.80 -2.65 -7.10
N LYS A 83 -13.79 -2.57 -7.98
CA LYS A 83 -13.18 -3.74 -8.61
C LYS A 83 -12.02 -4.27 -7.78
N GLU A 84 -12.35 -4.89 -6.65
CA GLU A 84 -11.36 -5.40 -5.68
C GLU A 84 -10.43 -6.46 -6.30
N ASP A 85 -10.97 -7.35 -7.14
CA ASP A 85 -10.22 -8.38 -7.86
C ASP A 85 -9.02 -7.82 -8.65
N GLN A 86 -9.13 -6.59 -9.18
CA GLN A 86 -8.05 -5.96 -9.92
C GLN A 86 -6.90 -5.57 -8.98
N ALA A 87 -7.22 -5.00 -7.82
CA ALA A 87 -6.23 -4.61 -6.82
C ALA A 87 -5.51 -5.84 -6.27
N VAL A 88 -6.28 -6.85 -5.87
CA VAL A 88 -5.78 -8.13 -5.35
C VAL A 88 -4.82 -8.78 -6.34
N LYS A 89 -5.23 -8.93 -7.60
CA LYS A 89 -4.38 -9.51 -8.64
C LYS A 89 -3.14 -8.66 -8.92
N GLY A 90 -3.29 -7.34 -8.97
CA GLY A 90 -2.19 -6.40 -9.17
C GLY A 90 -1.11 -6.58 -8.09
N ILE A 91 -1.50 -6.72 -6.83
CA ILE A 91 -0.58 -6.99 -5.73
C ILE A 91 0.04 -8.38 -5.83
N GLN A 92 -0.74 -9.43 -6.07
CA GLN A 92 -0.22 -10.80 -6.20
C GLN A 92 0.88 -10.90 -7.27
N ASP A 93 0.65 -10.28 -8.42
CA ASP A 93 1.53 -10.34 -9.59
C ASP A 93 2.79 -9.46 -9.45
N GLN A 94 2.69 -8.31 -8.77
CA GLN A 94 3.74 -7.27 -8.81
C GLN A 94 4.50 -7.09 -7.49
N LEU A 95 3.92 -7.50 -6.34
CA LEU A 95 4.56 -7.34 -5.05
C LEU A 95 5.77 -8.27 -4.93
N ASN A 96 6.93 -7.64 -4.76
CA ASN A 96 8.18 -8.27 -4.35
C ASN A 96 8.48 -7.87 -2.92
N VAL A 97 8.91 -8.80 -2.08
CA VAL A 97 9.30 -8.50 -0.69
C VAL A 97 10.75 -8.03 -0.67
N LYS A 98 11.04 -6.99 0.11
CA LYS A 98 12.40 -6.47 0.32
C LYS A 98 13.02 -7.11 1.55
N ALA A 99 14.27 -7.56 1.42
CA ALA A 99 15.07 -8.01 2.56
C ALA A 99 15.95 -6.86 3.08
N GLU A 100 16.07 -6.76 4.40
CA GLU A 100 17.13 -5.99 5.04
C GLU A 100 18.46 -6.74 4.87
N ALA A 101 19.49 -6.03 4.39
CA ALA A 101 20.79 -6.63 4.13
C ALA A 101 21.93 -5.65 4.40
N TYR A 102 23.09 -6.20 4.70
CA TYR A 102 24.36 -5.48 4.80
C TYR A 102 25.10 -5.59 3.47
N GLU A 103 25.40 -4.44 2.88
CA GLU A 103 26.20 -4.35 1.66
C GLU A 103 27.69 -4.47 1.98
N ILE A 104 28.38 -5.32 1.23
CA ILE A 104 29.84 -5.35 1.19
C ILE A 104 30.27 -4.47 0.01
N ASP A 105 30.78 -3.29 0.31
CA ASP A 105 31.30 -2.32 -0.66
C ASP A 105 32.84 -2.40 -0.70
N ILE A 106 33.39 -2.50 -1.91
CA ILE A 106 34.83 -2.40 -2.16
C ILE A 106 35.03 -1.36 -3.25
N ASP A 107 35.83 -0.33 -2.96
CA ASP A 107 36.11 0.78 -3.87
C ASP A 107 34.84 1.47 -4.42
N ASN A 108 33.84 1.69 -3.54
CA ASN A 108 32.55 2.29 -3.91
C ASN A 108 31.71 1.45 -4.89
N GLN A 109 31.93 0.14 -4.89
CA GLN A 109 31.11 -0.82 -5.62
C GLN A 109 30.60 -1.92 -4.69
N ALA A 110 29.27 -2.07 -4.64
CA ALA A 110 28.61 -3.23 -4.04
C ALA A 110 29.08 -4.52 -4.72
N VAL A 111 29.69 -5.43 -3.96
CA VAL A 111 30.14 -6.74 -4.47
C VAL A 111 29.32 -7.91 -3.91
N ALA A 112 28.63 -7.72 -2.78
CA ALA A 112 27.75 -8.72 -2.19
C ALA A 112 26.79 -8.08 -1.16
N TYR A 113 25.72 -8.83 -0.84
CA TYR A 113 24.78 -8.53 0.24
C TYR A 113 24.69 -9.73 1.17
N VAL A 114 24.66 -9.49 2.48
CA VAL A 114 24.58 -10.54 3.50
C VAL A 114 23.57 -10.16 4.58
N ALA A 115 23.03 -11.16 5.26
CA ALA A 115 21.95 -11.00 6.22
C ALA A 115 22.33 -10.14 7.44
N SER A 116 23.58 -10.27 7.91
CA SER A 116 24.03 -9.58 9.12
C SER A 116 25.39 -8.90 8.95
N LYS A 117 25.66 -7.94 9.84
CA LYS A 117 26.99 -7.33 9.94
C LYS A 117 28.07 -8.36 10.25
N GLU A 118 27.75 -9.36 11.08
CA GLU A 118 28.69 -10.43 11.43
C GLU A 118 29.07 -11.25 10.20
N ASP A 119 28.10 -11.61 9.35
CA ASP A 119 28.36 -12.29 8.08
C ASP A 119 29.25 -11.45 7.15
N ALA A 120 29.04 -10.13 7.12
CA ALA A 120 29.87 -9.23 6.32
C ALA A 120 31.32 -9.23 6.81
N GLU A 121 31.52 -9.09 8.12
CA GLU A 121 32.84 -9.14 8.75
C GLU A 121 33.50 -10.51 8.53
N ASP A 122 32.76 -11.60 8.59
CA ASP A 122 33.24 -12.96 8.35
C ASP A 122 33.74 -13.15 6.91
N VAL A 123 32.99 -12.65 5.92
CA VAL A 123 33.38 -12.66 4.51
C VAL A 123 34.67 -11.87 4.31
N LEU A 124 34.76 -10.67 4.87
CA LEU A 124 35.96 -9.82 4.79
C LEU A 124 37.19 -10.44 5.47
N ARG A 125 37.02 -11.08 6.63
CA ARG A 125 38.13 -11.77 7.30
C ARG A 125 38.63 -12.95 6.49
N LYS A 126 37.73 -13.75 5.91
CA LYS A 126 38.11 -14.90 5.07
C LYS A 126 38.82 -14.46 3.80
N SER A 127 38.35 -13.42 3.11
CA SER A 127 38.97 -12.95 1.86
C SER A 127 40.38 -12.39 2.08
N LEU A 128 40.64 -11.71 3.21
CA LEU A 128 41.97 -11.23 3.59
C LEU A 128 42.95 -12.34 3.99
N TYR A 129 42.46 -13.49 4.46
CA TYR A 129 43.31 -14.60 4.88
C TYR A 129 43.92 -15.40 3.70
N TYR A 130 43.33 -15.29 2.51
CA TYR A 130 43.79 -15.99 1.30
C TYR A 130 44.66 -15.12 0.37
N MET A 131 45.03 -13.91 0.81
CA MET A 131 45.89 -12.96 0.10
C MET A 131 47.24 -12.82 0.81
#